data_AF-A0A1J9P7K6-F1
#
_entry.id   AF-A0A1J9P7K6-F1
#
_cell.length_a   1.000
_cell.length_b   1.000
_cell.length_c   1.000
_cell.angle_alpha   90.00
_cell.angle_beta   90.00
_cell.angle_gamma   90.00
#
_symmetry.space_group_name_H-M   'P 1'
#
loop_
_entity.id
_entity.type
_entity.pdbx_description
1 polymer ?
#
loop_
_entity_poly.entity_id
_entity_poly.type
_entity_poly.pdbx_seq_one_letter_code
_entity_poly.pdbx_strand_id
1 'polypeptide(L)'
;MPELPNELILHVIKCLIPSSPPVAYKPQHPVTKTLLNLTLVSHVTSSTAQRLLLKHCLYLDSEERLAKVISLRQPSSIDLTAAAPEGLFLAPFPKQNLDCPSIVHNVSLLLSSISGTLTRLVINLPLRHLYPEDDKNHVRPVLREAFSRLTAIEEFCSMPDELYLATTLERPGRQPEVWQTWPRLRHLALYDVCADCPKFVAGIKCCANLTHLVITRPDGIFGYVADDLDGFGALARLERAIVVNTERGFTHNRIQEGDRDVADDTLLGRLRSAWLRNNNVDRAERSESDYFCIAIKVPIPLDLVDDDNIDIPLCQEWVGRRALDGTLWDRPGAPFLSLPAS
;
A
#
# COMPACT_ATOMS: atom_id res chain seq x y z
N MET A 1 22.95 -19.63 38.73
CA MET A 1 21.70 -18.98 38.30
C MET A 1 20.68 -20.09 38.05
N PRO A 2 19.42 -19.99 38.46
CA PRO A 2 18.44 -20.99 38.05
C PRO A 2 18.34 -20.93 36.52
N GLU A 3 18.62 -22.06 35.87
CA GLU A 3 18.63 -22.16 34.41
C GLU A 3 17.20 -22.00 33.89
N LEU A 4 16.95 -20.92 33.16
CA LEU A 4 15.67 -20.77 32.45
C LEU A 4 15.60 -21.88 31.38
N PRO A 5 14.50 -22.66 31.30
CA PRO A 5 14.28 -23.59 30.20
C PRO A 5 14.34 -22.88 28.84
N ASN A 6 14.89 -23.57 27.83
CA ASN A 6 15.04 -23.03 26.48
C ASN A 6 13.70 -22.54 25.92
N GLU A 7 12.61 -23.22 26.23
CA GLU A 7 11.25 -22.89 25.81
C GLU A 7 10.84 -21.49 26.28
N LEU A 8 11.19 -21.13 27.52
CA LEU A 8 10.89 -19.81 28.08
C LEU A 8 11.74 -18.73 27.42
N ILE A 9 13.02 -19.01 27.15
CA ILE A 9 13.90 -18.08 26.43
C ILE A 9 13.34 -17.82 25.02
N LEU A 10 12.98 -18.88 24.30
CA LEU A 10 12.38 -18.76 22.96
C LEU A 10 11.03 -18.04 22.99
N HIS A 11 10.23 -18.22 24.05
CA HIS A 11 8.99 -17.48 24.23
C HIS A 11 9.25 -15.98 24.42
N VAL A 12 10.20 -15.60 25.29
CA VAL A 12 10.60 -14.19 25.50
C VAL A 12 11.05 -13.54 24.19
N ILE A 13 11.82 -14.25 23.36
CA ILE A 13 12.25 -13.75 22.05
C ILE A 13 11.06 -13.53 21.12
N LYS A 14 10.06 -14.44 21.12
CA LYS A 14 8.84 -14.27 20.32
C LYS A 14 7.99 -13.08 20.79
N CYS A 15 7.98 -12.80 22.09
CA CYS A 15 7.28 -11.65 22.67
C CYS A 15 7.89 -10.29 22.29
N LEU A 16 9.05 -10.25 21.62
CA LEU A 16 9.57 -9.02 21.00
C LEU A 16 8.66 -8.51 19.87
N ILE A 17 7.84 -9.39 19.29
CA ILE A 17 6.87 -9.03 18.26
C ILE A 17 5.49 -8.84 18.92
N PRO A 18 4.87 -7.65 18.82
CA PRO A 18 3.53 -7.40 19.32
C PRO A 18 2.50 -8.14 18.47
N SER A 19 1.27 -8.26 18.98
CA SER A 19 0.15 -8.92 18.29
C SER A 19 -0.22 -8.26 16.95
N SER A 20 -0.02 -6.94 16.84
CA SER A 20 -0.23 -6.16 15.61
C SER A 20 1.09 -5.52 15.21
N PRO A 21 2.02 -6.27 14.57
CA PRO A 21 3.30 -5.72 14.15
C PRO A 21 3.13 -4.80 12.94
N PRO A 22 4.04 -3.82 12.74
CA PRO A 22 4.12 -3.07 11.49
C PRO A 22 4.36 -4.01 10.30
N VAL A 23 4.19 -3.50 9.08
CA VAL A 23 4.47 -4.24 7.85
C VAL A 23 5.92 -4.72 7.83
N ALA A 24 6.87 -3.84 8.14
CA ALA A 24 8.26 -4.22 8.34
C ALA A 24 8.96 -3.29 9.33
N TYR A 25 9.71 -3.87 10.27
CA TYR A 25 10.56 -3.08 11.16
C TYR A 25 11.77 -2.53 10.40
N LYS A 26 12.01 -1.23 10.54
CA LYS A 26 13.21 -0.55 10.02
C LYS A 26 14.49 -1.10 10.68
N PRO A 27 15.67 -0.98 10.04
CA PRO A 27 16.95 -1.39 10.64
C PRO A 27 17.24 -0.70 11.97
N GLN A 28 16.84 0.56 12.10
CA GLN A 28 17.11 1.36 13.29
C GLN A 28 16.15 1.02 14.45
N HIS A 29 15.08 0.26 14.19
CA HIS A 29 14.07 -0.07 15.17
C HIS A 29 14.65 -0.96 16.30
N PRO A 30 14.30 -0.72 17.58
CA PRO A 30 14.81 -1.49 18.70
C PRO A 30 14.61 -3.01 18.57
N VAL A 31 13.46 -3.45 18.04
CA VAL A 31 13.18 -4.87 17.80
C VAL A 31 14.18 -5.47 16.81
N THR A 32 14.43 -4.82 15.66
CA THR A 32 15.39 -5.30 14.65
C THR A 32 16.80 -5.41 15.23
N LYS A 33 17.25 -4.39 15.96
CA LYS A 33 18.57 -4.40 16.62
C LYS A 33 18.67 -5.51 17.66
N THR A 34 17.62 -5.71 18.45
CA THR A 34 17.56 -6.75 19.48
C THR A 34 17.62 -8.13 18.86
N LEU A 35 16.82 -8.39 17.82
CA LEU A 35 16.85 -9.66 17.09
C LEU A 35 18.22 -9.91 16.45
N LEU A 36 18.83 -8.89 15.84
CA LEU A 36 20.18 -9.01 15.28
C LEU A 36 21.20 -9.39 16.37
N ASN A 37 21.16 -8.74 17.53
CA ASN A 37 22.04 -9.09 18.64
C ASN A 37 21.80 -10.54 19.11
N LEU A 38 20.54 -10.98 19.20
CA LEU A 38 20.18 -12.34 19.58
C LEU A 38 20.65 -13.41 18.58
N THR A 39 20.92 -13.04 17.32
CA THR A 39 21.57 -13.95 16.35
C THR A 39 23.01 -14.29 16.70
N LEU A 40 23.66 -13.47 17.54
CA LEU A 40 25.07 -13.60 17.91
C LEU A 40 25.29 -14.20 19.30
N VAL A 41 24.22 -14.44 20.08
CA VAL A 41 24.32 -14.90 21.48
C VAL A 41 24.55 -16.41 21.58
N SER A 42 23.66 -17.23 21.01
CA SER A 42 23.78 -18.70 21.05
C SER A 42 23.05 -19.36 19.88
N HIS A 43 23.33 -20.64 19.62
CA HIS A 43 22.60 -21.40 18.59
C HIS A 43 21.09 -21.47 18.86
N VAL A 44 20.68 -21.56 20.14
CA VAL A 44 19.27 -21.62 20.54
C VAL A 44 18.54 -20.33 20.17
N THR A 45 19.11 -19.17 20.54
CA THR A 45 18.48 -17.88 20.25
C THR A 45 18.58 -17.52 18.77
N SER A 46 19.67 -17.91 18.12
CA SER A 46 20.00 -17.47 16.76
C SER A 46 18.99 -17.93 15.73
N SER A 47 18.59 -19.21 15.74
CA SER A 47 17.61 -19.74 14.79
C SER A 47 16.25 -19.03 14.90
N THR A 48 15.79 -18.78 16.13
CA THR A 48 14.50 -18.10 16.36
C THR A 48 14.58 -16.62 15.97
N ALA A 49 15.66 -15.93 16.35
CA ALA A 49 15.86 -14.53 16.01
C ALA A 49 15.98 -14.30 14.50
N GLN A 50 16.72 -15.16 13.80
CA GLN A 50 16.85 -15.12 12.34
C GLN A 50 15.50 -15.31 11.65
N ARG A 51 14.68 -16.25 12.11
CA ARG A 51 13.33 -16.45 11.58
C ARG A 51 12.46 -15.19 11.76
N LEU A 52 12.49 -14.56 12.94
CA LEU A 52 11.73 -13.34 13.20
C LEU A 52 12.23 -12.13 12.38
N LEU A 53 13.55 -12.03 12.14
CA LEU A 53 14.11 -11.02 11.24
C LEU A 53 13.56 -11.17 9.82
N LEU A 54 13.61 -12.37 9.27
CA LEU A 54 13.11 -12.65 7.92
C LEU A 54 11.59 -12.50 7.84
N LYS A 55 10.87 -12.75 8.93
CA LYS A 55 9.42 -12.67 8.95
C LYS A 55 8.88 -11.24 9.07
N HIS A 56 9.52 -10.40 9.89
CA HIS A 56 8.99 -9.08 10.29
C HIS A 56 9.89 -7.89 9.95
N CYS A 57 11.11 -8.11 9.44
CA CYS A 57 12.10 -7.04 9.24
C CYS A 57 12.58 -6.94 7.77
N LEU A 58 11.79 -7.42 6.80
CA LEU A 58 12.06 -7.22 5.37
C LEU A 58 11.78 -5.78 4.95
N TYR A 59 12.67 -4.88 5.36
CA TYR A 59 12.70 -3.49 4.95
C TYR A 59 13.80 -3.31 3.91
N LEU A 60 13.49 -3.30 2.62
CA LEU A 60 14.48 -3.25 1.54
C LEU A 60 14.45 -1.88 0.86
N ASP A 61 15.20 -0.94 1.40
CA ASP A 61 15.27 0.47 0.97
C ASP A 61 16.45 0.81 0.07
N SER A 62 17.19 -0.21 -0.40
CA SER A 62 18.31 -0.01 -1.32
C SER A 62 18.60 -1.28 -2.13
N GLU A 63 19.26 -1.10 -3.28
CA GLU A 63 19.75 -2.20 -4.12
C GLU A 63 20.67 -3.14 -3.33
N GLU A 64 21.59 -2.60 -2.53
CA GLU A 64 22.56 -3.41 -1.78
C GLU A 64 21.88 -4.34 -0.79
N ARG A 65 20.80 -3.89 -0.15
CA ARG A 65 20.05 -4.72 0.79
C ARG A 65 19.26 -5.81 0.08
N LEU A 66 18.63 -5.47 -1.04
CA LEU A 66 17.97 -6.47 -1.88
C LEU A 66 18.98 -7.52 -2.37
N ALA A 67 20.13 -7.09 -2.90
CA ALA A 67 21.18 -7.98 -3.37
C ALA A 67 21.72 -8.91 -2.26
N LYS A 68 21.91 -8.39 -1.04
CA LYS A 68 22.29 -9.20 0.13
C LYS A 68 21.27 -10.28 0.43
N VAL A 69 19.97 -9.95 0.46
CA VAL A 69 18.91 -10.95 0.69
C VAL A 69 18.90 -12.01 -0.41
N ILE A 70 19.07 -11.61 -1.67
CA ILE A 70 19.16 -12.57 -2.78
C ILE A 70 20.39 -13.47 -2.67
N SER A 71 21.55 -12.93 -2.29
CA SER A 71 22.77 -13.74 -2.11
C SER A 71 22.64 -14.78 -1.00
N LEU A 72 21.81 -14.51 0.02
CA LEU A 72 21.57 -15.41 1.15
C LEU A 72 20.63 -16.57 0.80
N ARG A 73 19.92 -16.50 -0.35
CA ARG A 73 19.04 -17.56 -0.85
C ARG A 73 19.80 -18.80 -1.35
N GLN A 74 21.14 -18.76 -1.40
CA GLN A 74 21.93 -19.92 -1.77
C GLN A 74 21.70 -21.09 -0.79
N PRO A 75 21.85 -22.37 -1.24
CA PRO A 75 21.19 -23.54 -0.65
C PRO A 75 21.49 -23.88 0.82
N SER A 76 22.35 -23.14 1.50
CA SER A 76 22.88 -23.46 2.83
C SER A 76 22.72 -22.36 3.89
N SER A 77 22.13 -21.19 3.57
CA SER A 77 22.16 -20.05 4.51
C SER A 77 20.78 -19.60 5.00
N ILE A 78 19.82 -19.34 4.11
CA ILE A 78 18.51 -18.80 4.48
C ILE A 78 17.38 -19.38 3.63
N ASP A 79 16.37 -19.93 4.30
CA ASP A 79 15.12 -20.33 3.67
C ASP A 79 14.01 -19.30 3.94
N LEU A 80 13.82 -18.38 2.98
CA LEU A 80 12.72 -17.40 3.00
C LEU A 80 11.35 -18.08 2.97
N THR A 81 11.23 -19.26 2.34
CA THR A 81 9.95 -19.98 2.28
C THR A 81 9.58 -20.52 3.67
N ALA A 82 10.56 -21.06 4.41
CA ALA A 82 10.36 -21.52 5.79
C ALA A 82 10.15 -20.38 6.79
N ALA A 83 10.73 -19.20 6.54
CA ALA A 83 10.50 -18.02 7.37
C ALA A 83 9.08 -17.44 7.21
N ALA A 84 8.45 -17.67 6.05
CA ALA A 84 7.13 -17.18 5.67
C ALA A 84 6.92 -15.69 6.00
N PRO A 85 7.62 -14.78 5.31
CA PRO A 85 7.48 -13.35 5.53
C PRO A 85 6.06 -12.89 5.28
N GLU A 86 5.49 -12.18 6.24
CA GLU A 86 4.13 -11.65 6.16
C GLU A 86 4.10 -10.21 5.65
N GLY A 87 5.22 -9.49 5.77
CA GLY A 87 5.30 -8.07 5.42
C GLY A 87 6.61 -7.68 4.74
N LEU A 88 6.51 -6.76 3.77
CA LEU A 88 7.64 -6.26 2.98
C LEU A 88 7.50 -4.75 2.74
N PHE A 89 8.58 -4.01 3.01
CA PHE A 89 8.79 -2.69 2.43
C PHE A 89 9.81 -2.78 1.30
N LEU A 90 9.45 -2.30 0.11
CA LEU A 90 10.27 -2.45 -1.10
C LEU A 90 10.51 -1.08 -1.78
N ALA A 91 11.75 -0.62 -1.71
CA ALA A 91 12.24 0.60 -2.35
C ALA A 91 13.69 0.47 -2.85
N PRO A 92 14.05 -0.57 -3.63
CA PRO A 92 15.44 -0.84 -4.00
C PRO A 92 15.97 0.06 -5.14
N PHE A 93 15.10 0.82 -5.80
CA PHE A 93 15.45 1.61 -6.98
C PHE A 93 15.96 3.00 -6.61
N PRO A 94 16.86 3.59 -7.44
CA PRO A 94 17.13 5.01 -7.38
C PRO A 94 15.84 5.83 -7.61
N LYS A 95 15.71 6.99 -6.95
CA LYS A 95 14.46 7.78 -6.89
C LYS A 95 13.79 8.09 -8.23
N GLN A 96 14.54 8.15 -9.33
CA GLN A 96 14.05 8.59 -10.64
C GLN A 96 14.44 7.61 -11.76
N ASN A 97 14.76 6.36 -11.42
CA ASN A 97 15.19 5.38 -12.41
C ASN A 97 14.58 4.01 -12.14
N LEU A 98 13.69 3.56 -13.03
CA LEU A 98 13.15 2.21 -13.02
C LEU A 98 13.93 1.24 -13.94
N ASP A 99 14.65 1.78 -14.94
CA ASP A 99 15.30 1.00 -16.00
C ASP A 99 16.63 0.38 -15.52
N CYS A 100 16.50 -0.50 -14.52
CA CYS A 100 17.61 -1.19 -13.85
C CYS A 100 17.38 -2.70 -13.90
N PRO A 101 17.80 -3.40 -14.99
CA PRO A 101 17.51 -4.83 -15.18
C PRO A 101 17.98 -5.74 -14.04
N SER A 102 19.13 -5.44 -13.42
CA SER A 102 19.66 -6.18 -12.27
C SER A 102 18.72 -6.10 -11.05
N ILE A 103 18.25 -4.90 -10.72
CA ILE A 103 17.33 -4.65 -9.61
C ILE A 103 16.01 -5.37 -9.88
N VAL A 104 15.47 -5.24 -11.09
CA VAL A 104 14.19 -5.87 -11.51
C VAL A 104 14.27 -7.38 -11.44
N HIS A 105 15.38 -7.97 -11.89
CA HIS A 105 15.60 -9.40 -11.77
C HIS A 105 15.61 -9.85 -10.30
N ASN A 106 16.31 -9.12 -9.44
CA ASN A 106 16.34 -9.42 -8.00
C ASN A 106 14.97 -9.24 -7.33
N VAL A 107 14.19 -8.23 -7.72
CA VAL A 107 12.80 -8.07 -7.26
C VAL A 107 11.95 -9.26 -7.69
N SER A 108 12.04 -9.69 -8.94
CA SER A 108 11.30 -10.86 -9.45
C SER A 108 11.66 -12.14 -8.69
N LEU A 109 12.95 -12.38 -8.44
CA LEU A 109 13.42 -13.52 -7.64
C LEU A 109 12.91 -13.47 -6.20
N LEU A 110 12.94 -12.31 -5.55
CA LEU A 110 12.43 -12.12 -4.20
C LEU A 110 10.94 -12.42 -4.14
N LEU A 111 10.13 -11.73 -4.97
CA LEU A 111 8.68 -11.85 -4.96
C LEU A 111 8.22 -13.27 -5.30
N SER A 112 8.91 -13.95 -6.22
CA SER A 112 8.67 -15.37 -6.50
C SER A 112 8.83 -16.24 -5.24
N SER A 113 9.84 -15.97 -4.42
CA SER A 113 10.14 -16.74 -3.19
C SER A 113 9.10 -16.59 -2.08
N ILE A 114 8.41 -15.45 -2.03
CA ILE A 114 7.50 -15.10 -0.92
C ILE A 114 6.05 -14.92 -1.39
N SER A 115 5.76 -15.23 -2.65
CA SER A 115 4.46 -15.00 -3.29
C SER A 115 3.28 -15.65 -2.58
N GLY A 116 3.49 -16.81 -1.93
CA GLY A 116 2.46 -17.53 -1.20
C GLY A 116 2.27 -17.12 0.26
N THR A 117 3.16 -16.30 0.82
CA THR A 117 3.19 -15.96 2.25
C THR A 117 3.06 -14.47 2.53
N LEU A 118 3.45 -13.62 1.58
CA LEU A 118 3.40 -12.17 1.72
C LEU A 118 1.95 -11.68 1.73
N THR A 119 1.51 -11.15 2.87
CA THR A 119 0.15 -10.61 3.05
C THR A 119 0.11 -9.08 3.05
N ARG A 120 1.22 -8.42 3.40
CA ARG A 120 1.29 -6.96 3.53
C ARG A 120 2.47 -6.38 2.75
N LEU A 121 2.21 -5.41 1.89
CA LEU A 121 3.23 -4.84 1.00
C LEU A 121 3.12 -3.33 0.93
N VAL A 122 4.23 -2.64 1.24
CA VAL A 122 4.40 -1.21 1.00
C VAL A 122 5.52 -1.03 -0.01
N ILE A 123 5.25 -0.34 -1.11
CA ILE A 123 6.24 -0.07 -2.15
C ILE A 123 6.53 1.41 -2.29
N ASN A 124 7.79 1.72 -2.56
CA ASN A 124 8.25 3.03 -3.01
C ASN A 124 9.14 2.84 -4.24
N LEU A 125 8.49 2.58 -5.38
CA LEU A 125 9.14 2.31 -6.66
C LEU A 125 8.84 3.46 -7.63
N PRO A 126 9.80 3.93 -8.43
CA PRO A 126 9.57 5.02 -9.37
C PRO A 126 8.85 4.56 -10.66
N LEU A 127 7.67 3.91 -10.57
CA LEU A 127 7.07 3.23 -11.73
C LEU A 127 6.66 4.18 -12.86
N ARG A 128 6.38 5.44 -12.52
CA ARG A 128 6.08 6.55 -13.46
C ARG A 128 7.32 7.15 -14.14
N HIS A 129 8.54 6.72 -13.79
CA HIS A 129 9.78 7.22 -14.42
C HIS A 129 10.22 6.43 -15.65
N LEU A 130 9.47 5.41 -16.05
CA LEU A 130 9.70 4.66 -17.29
C LEU A 130 8.36 4.32 -17.92
N TYR A 131 8.02 4.98 -19.03
CA TYR A 131 6.79 4.71 -19.76
C TYR A 131 6.92 3.46 -20.64
N PRO A 132 5.80 2.81 -21.03
CA PRO A 132 5.83 1.59 -21.84
C PRO A 132 6.63 1.70 -23.15
N GLU A 133 6.56 2.85 -23.82
CA GLU A 133 7.26 3.15 -25.06
C GLU A 133 8.79 3.26 -24.91
N ASP A 134 9.25 3.59 -23.71
CA ASP A 134 10.66 3.77 -23.39
C ASP A 134 11.30 2.50 -22.79
N ASP A 135 10.51 1.45 -22.52
CA ASP A 135 10.94 0.22 -21.85
C ASP A 135 11.74 -0.72 -22.77
N LYS A 136 12.93 -0.27 -23.19
CA LYS A 136 13.84 -1.01 -24.07
C LYS A 136 14.39 -2.28 -23.44
N ASN A 137 14.51 -2.31 -22.11
CA ASN A 137 15.04 -3.48 -21.38
C ASN A 137 13.94 -4.42 -20.87
N HIS A 138 12.67 -4.17 -21.24
CA HIS A 138 11.52 -4.98 -20.85
C HIS A 138 11.38 -5.19 -19.34
N VAL A 139 11.70 -4.16 -18.55
CA VAL A 139 11.60 -4.24 -17.09
C VAL A 139 10.15 -4.22 -16.61
N ARG A 140 9.24 -3.52 -17.30
CA ARG A 140 7.83 -3.39 -16.89
C ARG A 140 7.08 -4.72 -16.99
N PRO A 141 7.20 -5.52 -18.09
CA PRO A 141 6.65 -6.87 -18.14
C PRO A 141 7.12 -7.77 -16.98
N VAL A 142 8.41 -7.73 -16.64
CA VAL A 142 8.97 -8.56 -15.56
C VAL A 142 8.41 -8.15 -14.20
N LEU A 143 8.34 -6.84 -13.92
CA LEU A 143 7.70 -6.34 -12.70
C LEU A 143 6.23 -6.72 -12.66
N ARG A 144 5.48 -6.49 -13.74
CA ARG A 144 4.06 -6.83 -13.85
C ARG A 144 3.80 -8.31 -13.53
N GLU A 145 4.59 -9.21 -14.11
CA GLU A 145 4.50 -10.64 -13.84
C GLU A 145 4.81 -10.95 -12.36
N ALA A 146 5.86 -10.37 -11.81
CA ALA A 146 6.27 -10.59 -10.43
C ALA A 146 5.18 -10.17 -9.42
N PHE A 147 4.58 -8.99 -9.61
CA PHE A 147 3.48 -8.50 -8.77
C PHE A 147 2.18 -9.30 -8.96
N SER A 148 1.90 -9.80 -10.17
CA SER A 148 0.70 -10.60 -10.44
C SER A 148 0.70 -11.95 -9.70
N ARG A 149 1.87 -12.46 -9.31
CA ARG A 149 2.02 -13.71 -8.55
C ARG A 149 1.64 -13.58 -7.07
N LEU A 150 1.51 -12.36 -6.55
CA LEU A 150 1.29 -12.08 -5.12
C LEU A 150 -0.18 -12.26 -4.70
N THR A 151 -0.73 -13.45 -4.87
CA THR A 151 -2.16 -13.73 -4.63
C THR A 151 -2.56 -13.79 -3.15
N ALA A 152 -1.58 -13.84 -2.24
CA ALA A 152 -1.79 -13.83 -0.80
C ALA A 152 -1.96 -12.42 -0.20
N ILE A 153 -1.79 -11.36 -0.99
CA ILE A 153 -1.83 -9.97 -0.51
C ILE A 153 -3.22 -9.62 0.05
N GLU A 154 -3.21 -9.09 1.27
CA GLU A 154 -4.36 -8.57 2.01
C GLU A 154 -4.26 -7.04 2.17
N GLU A 155 -3.05 -6.50 2.34
CA GLU A 155 -2.80 -5.07 2.46
C GLU A 155 -1.73 -4.61 1.47
N PHE A 156 -2.07 -3.60 0.67
CA PHE A 156 -1.16 -3.01 -0.30
C PHE A 156 -1.16 -1.49 -0.23
N CYS A 157 0.03 -0.91 -0.25
CA CYS A 157 0.25 0.53 -0.39
C CYS A 157 1.31 0.80 -1.44
N SER A 158 0.96 1.57 -2.47
CA SER A 158 1.94 2.19 -3.37
C SER A 158 2.13 3.65 -2.97
N MET A 159 3.34 4.00 -2.54
CA MET A 159 3.63 5.36 -2.09
C MET A 159 3.64 6.39 -3.23
N PRO A 160 4.27 6.14 -4.39
CA PRO A 160 4.52 7.20 -5.36
C PRO A 160 3.57 7.21 -6.55
N ASP A 161 2.73 6.19 -6.72
CA ASP A 161 1.79 6.05 -7.84
C ASP A 161 0.70 4.99 -7.57
N GLU A 162 -0.06 4.64 -8.61
CA GLU A 162 -1.19 3.70 -8.58
C GLU A 162 -0.83 2.22 -8.85
N LEU A 163 0.45 1.84 -8.71
CA LEU A 163 1.05 0.59 -9.22
C LEU A 163 1.10 0.59 -10.76
N TYR A 164 1.66 1.66 -11.33
CA TYR A 164 1.69 1.88 -12.79
C TYR A 164 2.59 0.87 -13.55
N LEU A 165 2.04 -0.30 -13.87
CA LEU A 165 2.74 -1.42 -14.53
C LEU A 165 2.15 -1.78 -15.91
N ALA A 166 1.56 -0.81 -16.63
CA ALA A 166 1.13 -1.00 -18.01
C ALA A 166 2.32 -1.36 -18.92
N THR A 167 2.18 -2.30 -19.86
CA THR A 167 3.27 -2.67 -20.80
C THR A 167 3.02 -2.22 -22.24
N THR A 168 1.92 -1.51 -22.49
CA THR A 168 1.51 -1.06 -23.83
C THR A 168 0.92 0.34 -23.76
N LEU A 169 1.18 1.17 -24.77
CA LEU A 169 0.44 2.41 -25.02
C LEU A 169 -1.04 2.08 -25.22
N GLU A 170 -1.92 2.77 -24.49
CA GLU A 170 -3.33 2.38 -24.35
C GLU A 170 -4.14 2.46 -25.68
N ARG A 171 -4.25 1.36 -26.45
CA ARG A 171 -5.31 1.05 -27.46
C ARG A 171 -5.39 -0.46 -27.78
N PRO A 172 -6.54 -0.92 -28.33
CA PRO A 172 -7.61 -1.58 -27.58
C PRO A 172 -7.21 -2.96 -27.03
N GLY A 173 -7.47 -3.18 -25.73
CA GLY A 173 -7.11 -4.41 -25.01
C GLY A 173 -6.60 -4.08 -23.61
N ARG A 174 -7.43 -3.40 -22.81
CA ARG A 174 -7.11 -2.89 -21.47
C ARG A 174 -6.44 -3.98 -20.64
N GLN A 175 -5.13 -3.87 -20.40
CA GLN A 175 -4.51 -4.67 -19.36
C GLN A 175 -5.10 -4.21 -18.02
N PRO A 176 -5.74 -5.12 -17.25
CA PRO A 176 -6.30 -4.77 -15.95
C PRO A 176 -5.18 -4.34 -15.00
N GLU A 177 -5.51 -3.59 -13.96
CA GLU A 177 -4.51 -3.31 -12.94
C GLU A 177 -4.13 -4.59 -12.20
N VAL A 178 -2.86 -4.73 -11.83
CA VAL A 178 -2.34 -5.97 -11.24
C VAL A 178 -3.06 -6.32 -9.94
N TRP A 179 -3.35 -5.31 -9.12
CA TRP A 179 -4.05 -5.47 -7.85
C TRP A 179 -5.49 -5.99 -7.97
N GLN A 180 -6.11 -5.89 -9.15
CA GLN A 180 -7.45 -6.48 -9.40
C GLN A 180 -7.44 -8.01 -9.34
N THR A 181 -6.26 -8.62 -9.52
CA THR A 181 -6.11 -10.07 -9.54
C THR A 181 -5.82 -10.66 -8.16
N TRP A 182 -5.73 -9.85 -7.12
CA TRP A 182 -5.42 -10.29 -5.76
C TRP A 182 -6.70 -10.64 -4.99
N PRO A 183 -7.04 -11.94 -4.85
CA PRO A 183 -8.36 -12.36 -4.36
C PRO A 183 -8.58 -12.06 -2.87
N ARG A 184 -7.51 -11.81 -2.10
CA ARG A 184 -7.55 -11.56 -0.66
C ARG A 184 -7.42 -10.08 -0.29
N LEU A 185 -7.31 -9.19 -1.28
CA LEU A 185 -7.06 -7.78 -1.05
C LEU A 185 -8.20 -7.16 -0.21
N ARG A 186 -7.82 -6.62 0.96
CA ARG A 186 -8.69 -6.00 1.96
C ARG A 186 -8.41 -4.52 2.13
N HIS A 187 -7.14 -4.12 2.02
CA HIS A 187 -6.70 -2.75 2.22
C HIS A 187 -5.90 -2.31 1.00
N LEU A 188 -6.35 -1.25 0.32
CA LEU A 188 -5.73 -0.73 -0.88
C LEU A 188 -5.44 0.77 -0.69
N ALA A 189 -4.16 1.15 -0.72
CA ALA A 189 -3.71 2.54 -0.70
C ALA A 189 -2.93 2.86 -1.97
N LEU A 190 -3.38 3.88 -2.70
CA LEU A 190 -2.79 4.31 -3.97
C LEU A 190 -2.58 5.82 -3.97
N TYR A 191 -1.56 6.26 -4.70
CA TYR A 191 -1.23 7.66 -4.89
C TYR A 191 -1.58 8.11 -6.31
N ASP A 192 -2.12 9.33 -6.44
CA ASP A 192 -2.39 10.01 -7.72
C ASP A 192 -3.30 9.22 -8.68
N VAL A 193 -4.34 8.62 -8.11
CA VAL A 193 -5.35 7.90 -8.91
C VAL A 193 -6.30 8.88 -9.58
N CYS A 194 -6.62 8.62 -10.84
CA CYS A 194 -7.73 9.27 -11.53
C CYS A 194 -9.04 8.59 -11.11
N ALA A 195 -9.77 9.21 -10.19
CA ALA A 195 -10.95 8.65 -9.51
C ALA A 195 -12.17 8.49 -10.43
N ASP A 196 -12.29 9.32 -11.47
CA ASP A 196 -13.33 9.27 -12.49
C ASP A 196 -12.97 8.39 -13.70
N CYS A 197 -11.74 7.85 -13.76
CA CYS A 197 -11.32 6.96 -14.83
C CYS A 197 -12.10 5.63 -14.82
N PRO A 198 -12.74 5.23 -15.93
CA PRO A 198 -13.48 3.97 -16.01
C PRO A 198 -12.63 2.73 -15.71
N LYS A 199 -11.32 2.77 -15.99
CA LYS A 199 -10.40 1.66 -15.72
C LYS A 199 -10.21 1.46 -14.21
N PHE A 200 -10.05 2.56 -13.48
CA PHE A 200 -9.90 2.55 -12.03
C PHE A 200 -11.20 2.08 -11.35
N VAL A 201 -12.33 2.67 -11.76
CA VAL A 201 -13.66 2.31 -11.25
C VAL A 201 -13.98 0.83 -11.45
N ALA A 202 -13.76 0.31 -12.68
CA ALA A 202 -13.95 -1.11 -12.96
C ALA A 202 -13.01 -2.00 -12.13
N GLY A 203 -11.77 -1.55 -11.91
CA GLY A 203 -10.80 -2.28 -11.11
C GLY A 203 -11.21 -2.43 -9.65
N ILE A 204 -11.67 -1.36 -9.02
CA ILE A 204 -12.13 -1.43 -7.62
C ILE A 204 -13.25 -2.46 -7.49
N LYS A 205 -14.20 -2.49 -8.43
CA LYS A 205 -15.34 -3.43 -8.40
C LYS A 205 -14.93 -4.91 -8.42
N CYS A 206 -13.76 -5.24 -8.96
CA CYS A 206 -13.21 -6.59 -8.93
C CYS A 206 -12.73 -7.03 -7.54
N CYS A 207 -12.54 -6.10 -6.60
CA CYS A 207 -11.98 -6.35 -5.28
C CYS A 207 -13.09 -6.63 -4.25
N ALA A 208 -13.78 -7.76 -4.37
CA ALA A 208 -14.94 -8.10 -3.52
C ALA A 208 -14.62 -8.22 -2.00
N ASN A 209 -13.35 -8.41 -1.64
CA ASN A 209 -12.89 -8.47 -0.25
C ASN A 209 -12.40 -7.12 0.30
N LEU A 210 -12.45 -6.05 -0.50
CA LEU A 210 -11.96 -4.74 -0.11
C LEU A 210 -12.79 -4.17 1.04
N THR A 211 -12.10 -3.83 2.13
CA THR A 211 -12.65 -3.22 3.35
C THR A 211 -12.24 -1.76 3.49
N HIS A 212 -11.04 -1.41 3.05
CA HIS A 212 -10.49 -0.07 3.17
C HIS A 212 -9.88 0.37 1.84
N LEU A 213 -10.31 1.53 1.36
CA LEU A 213 -9.74 2.22 0.21
C LEU A 213 -9.12 3.54 0.66
N VAL A 214 -7.84 3.75 0.35
CA VAL A 214 -7.13 5.00 0.59
C VAL A 214 -6.66 5.55 -0.74
N ILE A 215 -7.08 6.76 -1.08
CA ILE A 215 -6.68 7.47 -2.28
C ILE A 215 -5.96 8.75 -1.88
N THR A 216 -4.69 8.84 -2.25
CA THR A 216 -3.81 9.94 -1.86
C THR A 216 -3.65 10.86 -3.04
N ARG A 217 -3.97 12.14 -2.85
CA ARG A 217 -3.97 13.14 -3.93
C ARG A 217 -4.69 12.65 -5.19
N PRO A 218 -5.96 12.18 -5.11
CA PRO A 218 -6.66 11.76 -6.31
C PRO A 218 -6.94 12.95 -7.22
N ASP A 219 -6.94 12.69 -8.52
CA ASP A 219 -7.49 13.54 -9.57
C ASP A 219 -8.93 13.13 -9.87
N GLY A 220 -9.79 14.07 -10.27
CA GLY A 220 -11.15 13.78 -10.72
C GLY A 220 -12.06 13.29 -9.59
N ILE A 221 -11.81 13.70 -8.35
CA ILE A 221 -12.54 13.21 -7.17
C ILE A 221 -13.99 13.72 -7.12
N PHE A 222 -14.26 14.88 -7.72
CA PHE A 222 -15.57 15.46 -8.00
C PHE A 222 -16.01 15.23 -9.45
N GLY A 223 -15.25 14.42 -10.21
CA GLY A 223 -15.57 14.03 -11.57
C GLY A 223 -16.75 13.07 -11.66
N TYR A 224 -17.46 13.13 -12.79
CA TYR A 224 -18.61 12.27 -13.06
C TYR A 224 -18.15 10.84 -13.34
N VAL A 225 -18.66 9.88 -12.57
CA VAL A 225 -18.52 8.45 -12.85
C VAL A 225 -19.78 7.98 -13.57
N ALA A 226 -19.61 7.33 -14.73
CA ALA A 226 -20.73 6.81 -15.50
C ALA A 226 -21.54 5.74 -14.74
N ASP A 227 -22.86 5.76 -14.91
CA ASP A 227 -23.73 4.67 -14.46
C ASP A 227 -23.37 3.36 -15.20
N ASP A 228 -23.32 2.27 -14.44
CA ASP A 228 -23.33 0.93 -15.00
C ASP A 228 -24.28 0.01 -14.22
N LEU A 229 -24.72 -1.05 -14.88
CA LEU A 229 -25.67 -2.01 -14.32
C LEU A 229 -25.08 -2.78 -13.12
N ASP A 230 -23.77 -2.98 -13.11
CA ASP A 230 -23.05 -3.71 -12.06
C ASP A 230 -22.96 -2.89 -10.75
N GLY A 231 -22.93 -1.56 -10.86
CA GLY A 231 -22.83 -0.64 -9.74
C GLY A 231 -21.62 -0.94 -8.85
N PHE A 232 -21.73 -0.65 -7.56
CA PHE A 232 -20.73 -0.99 -6.54
C PHE A 232 -21.26 -2.05 -5.55
N GLY A 233 -22.30 -2.81 -5.92
CA GLY A 233 -22.90 -3.82 -5.05
C GLY A 233 -21.94 -4.94 -4.64
N ALA A 234 -20.97 -5.26 -5.49
CA ALA A 234 -19.92 -6.25 -5.21
C ALA A 234 -19.01 -5.86 -4.02
N LEU A 235 -18.97 -4.59 -3.63
CA LEU A 235 -18.18 -4.08 -2.51
C LEU A 235 -18.94 -4.13 -1.18
N ALA A 236 -19.59 -5.25 -0.90
CA ALA A 236 -20.40 -5.45 0.31
C ALA A 236 -19.59 -5.35 1.62
N ARG A 237 -18.26 -5.51 1.53
CA ARG A 237 -17.34 -5.49 2.68
C ARG A 237 -16.62 -4.16 2.85
N LEU A 238 -16.82 -3.21 1.95
CA LEU A 238 -16.14 -1.92 2.03
C LEU A 238 -16.68 -1.16 3.25
N GLU A 239 -15.81 -0.84 4.19
CA GLU A 239 -16.13 -0.20 5.46
C GLU A 239 -15.71 1.28 5.44
N ARG A 240 -14.64 1.62 4.73
CA ARG A 240 -14.08 2.98 4.71
C ARG A 240 -13.46 3.36 3.38
N ALA A 241 -13.67 4.62 2.98
CA ALA A 241 -12.98 5.30 1.91
C ALA A 241 -12.28 6.55 2.47
N ILE A 242 -10.96 6.63 2.33
CA ILE A 242 -10.13 7.70 2.89
C ILE A 242 -9.47 8.48 1.76
N VAL A 243 -9.67 9.78 1.74
CA VAL A 243 -8.97 10.70 0.85
C VAL A 243 -7.89 11.43 1.65
N VAL A 244 -6.64 11.30 1.21
CA VAL A 244 -5.49 11.95 1.85
C VAL A 244 -4.98 13.05 0.93
N ASN A 245 -4.91 14.28 1.43
CA ASN A 245 -4.30 15.40 0.70
C ASN A 245 -3.81 16.46 1.70
N THR A 246 -3.05 17.45 1.24
CA THR A 246 -2.79 18.66 2.03
C THR A 246 -3.99 19.61 1.97
N GLU A 247 -4.06 20.59 2.86
CA GLU A 247 -5.10 21.63 2.80
C GLU A 247 -5.11 22.35 1.44
N ARG A 248 -3.91 22.68 0.95
CA ARG A 248 -3.70 23.31 -0.34
C ARG A 248 -4.20 22.40 -1.47
N GLY A 249 -3.87 21.12 -1.44
CA GLY A 249 -4.33 20.16 -2.45
C GLY A 249 -5.86 19.96 -2.45
N PHE A 250 -6.51 19.89 -1.29
CA PHE A 250 -7.98 19.85 -1.23
C PHE A 250 -8.61 21.10 -1.85
N THR A 251 -8.05 22.27 -1.54
CA THR A 251 -8.52 23.55 -2.11
C THR A 251 -8.32 23.58 -3.62
N HIS A 252 -7.18 23.10 -4.12
CA HIS A 252 -6.88 23.04 -5.55
C HIS A 252 -7.89 22.17 -6.31
N ASN A 253 -8.15 20.95 -5.83
CA ASN A 253 -9.10 20.03 -6.47
C ASN A 253 -10.49 20.66 -6.59
N ARG A 254 -10.96 21.39 -5.57
CA ARG A 254 -12.25 22.08 -5.60
C ARG A 254 -12.30 23.22 -6.62
N ILE A 255 -11.24 24.02 -6.68
CA ILE A 255 -11.15 25.12 -7.65
C ILE A 255 -11.14 24.57 -9.07
N GLN A 256 -10.36 23.51 -9.33
CA GLN A 256 -10.17 22.96 -10.67
C GLN A 256 -11.40 22.22 -11.19
N GLU A 257 -12.10 21.48 -10.34
CA GLU A 257 -13.22 20.62 -10.75
C GLU A 257 -14.60 21.34 -10.67
N GLY A 258 -14.57 22.60 -10.25
CA GLY A 258 -15.72 23.43 -9.92
C GLY A 258 -16.22 23.11 -8.52
N ASP A 259 -16.66 24.12 -7.77
CA ASP A 259 -17.18 23.98 -6.40
C ASP A 259 -18.54 23.26 -6.39
N ARG A 260 -18.50 21.98 -6.77
CA ARG A 260 -19.61 21.05 -6.73
C ARG A 260 -19.53 20.33 -5.40
N ASP A 261 -20.66 20.27 -4.71
CA ASP A 261 -20.84 19.30 -3.65
C ASP A 261 -20.55 17.91 -4.22
N VAL A 262 -20.03 17.01 -3.37
CA VAL A 262 -19.79 15.61 -3.75
C VAL A 262 -21.14 14.97 -4.08
N ALA A 263 -21.49 15.04 -5.35
CA ALA A 263 -22.76 14.58 -5.86
C ALA A 263 -22.78 13.05 -5.90
N ASP A 264 -24.00 12.50 -5.91
CA ASP A 264 -24.25 11.05 -5.93
C ASP A 264 -23.65 10.35 -7.16
N ASP A 265 -23.25 11.11 -8.19
CA ASP A 265 -22.64 10.62 -9.44
C ASP A 265 -21.10 10.56 -9.42
N THR A 266 -20.45 11.07 -8.37
CA THR A 266 -18.99 10.96 -8.14
C THR A 266 -18.61 9.57 -7.63
N LEU A 267 -17.32 9.20 -7.67
CA LEU A 267 -16.84 7.93 -7.09
C LEU A 267 -17.25 7.78 -5.62
N LEU A 268 -16.98 8.80 -4.80
CA LEU A 268 -17.28 8.75 -3.36
C LEU A 268 -18.79 8.75 -3.08
N GLY A 269 -19.57 9.51 -3.85
CA GLY A 269 -21.03 9.51 -3.75
C GLY A 269 -21.64 8.15 -4.08
N ARG A 270 -21.14 7.48 -5.13
CA ARG A 270 -21.56 6.14 -5.53
C ARG A 270 -21.14 5.07 -4.53
N LEU A 271 -19.92 5.15 -3.98
CA LEU A 271 -19.45 4.24 -2.93
C LEU A 271 -20.30 4.37 -1.67
N ARG A 272 -20.59 5.61 -1.21
CA ARG A 272 -21.50 5.85 -0.07
C ARG A 272 -22.88 5.30 -0.34
N SER A 273 -23.43 5.54 -1.52
CA SER A 273 -24.76 5.04 -1.90
C SER A 273 -24.83 3.51 -1.88
N ALA A 274 -23.78 2.83 -2.35
CA ALA A 274 -23.70 1.37 -2.27
C ALA A 274 -23.54 0.88 -0.83
N TRP A 275 -22.72 1.54 -0.02
CA TRP A 275 -22.54 1.23 1.39
C TRP A 275 -23.83 1.33 2.19
N LEU A 276 -24.60 2.42 2.01
CA LEU A 276 -25.90 2.62 2.66
C LEU A 276 -26.87 1.49 2.30
N ARG A 277 -26.93 1.10 1.03
CA ARG A 277 -27.77 -0.03 0.57
C ARG A 277 -27.35 -1.35 1.20
N ASN A 278 -26.04 -1.62 1.29
CA ASN A 278 -25.53 -2.88 1.83
C ASN A 278 -25.72 -3.01 3.35
N ASN A 279 -25.79 -1.89 4.07
CA ASN A 279 -25.92 -1.88 5.54
C ASN A 279 -27.35 -1.60 6.03
N ASN A 280 -28.34 -1.46 5.14
CA ASN A 280 -29.73 -1.11 5.47
C ASN A 280 -29.86 0.14 6.37
N VAL A 281 -28.93 1.09 6.23
CA VAL A 281 -28.94 2.34 7.01
C VAL A 281 -29.93 3.29 6.36
N ASP A 282 -30.99 3.64 7.08
CA ASP A 282 -31.94 4.65 6.62
C ASP A 282 -31.24 6.00 6.46
N ARG A 283 -31.57 6.74 5.39
CA ARG A 283 -30.98 8.07 5.07
C ARG A 283 -31.14 9.11 6.20
N ALA A 284 -31.90 8.81 7.26
CA ALA A 284 -32.16 9.64 8.42
C ALA A 284 -31.15 9.44 9.58
N GLU A 285 -30.43 8.31 9.66
CA GLU A 285 -29.41 8.03 10.69
C GLU A 285 -28.01 8.48 10.23
N ARG A 286 -27.89 9.75 9.80
CA ARG A 286 -26.75 10.29 9.05
C ARG A 286 -25.40 10.28 9.79
N SER A 287 -25.39 10.25 11.12
CA SER A 287 -24.19 10.51 11.93
C SER A 287 -23.08 9.46 11.78
N GLU A 288 -23.39 8.20 11.47
CA GLU A 288 -22.37 7.16 11.24
C GLU A 288 -21.91 7.10 9.77
N SER A 289 -22.80 7.42 8.83
CA SER A 289 -22.50 7.44 7.39
C SER A 289 -21.49 8.52 6.98
N ASP A 290 -21.38 9.59 7.78
CA ASP A 290 -20.44 10.68 7.54
C ASP A 290 -18.98 10.23 7.76
N TYR A 291 -18.76 9.13 8.49
CA TYR A 291 -17.43 8.55 8.70
C TYR A 291 -17.09 7.40 7.75
N PHE A 292 -17.98 7.06 6.80
CA PHE A 292 -17.62 6.13 5.72
C PHE A 292 -16.59 6.75 4.77
N CYS A 293 -16.83 7.99 4.33
CA CYS A 293 -15.91 8.76 3.48
C CYS A 293 -15.19 9.81 4.33
N ILE A 294 -13.87 9.69 4.49
CA ILE A 294 -13.07 10.53 5.38
C ILE A 294 -12.01 11.30 4.61
N ALA A 295 -11.88 12.59 4.92
CA ALA A 295 -10.78 13.45 4.50
C ALA A 295 -9.68 13.49 5.58
N ILE A 296 -8.44 13.30 5.19
CA ILE A 296 -7.28 13.48 6.05
C ILE A 296 -6.37 14.55 5.46
N LYS A 297 -6.14 15.60 6.25
CA LYS A 297 -5.28 16.73 5.94
C LYS A 297 -3.86 16.42 6.39
N VAL A 298 -2.93 16.31 5.44
CA VAL A 298 -1.50 16.19 5.72
C VAL A 298 -0.96 17.57 6.11
N PRO A 299 -0.36 17.74 7.29
CA PRO A 299 0.15 19.04 7.72
C PRO A 299 1.36 19.45 6.88
N ILE A 300 1.35 20.69 6.38
CA ILE A 300 2.51 21.32 5.75
C ILE A 300 3.32 22.03 6.84
N PRO A 301 4.61 21.72 7.02
CA PRO A 301 5.49 22.46 7.92
C PRO A 301 5.56 23.95 7.56
N LEU A 302 5.62 24.82 8.58
CA LEU A 302 5.59 26.28 8.40
C LEU A 302 6.73 26.80 7.52
N ASP A 303 7.88 26.14 7.56
CA ASP A 303 9.08 26.45 6.76
C ASP A 303 8.96 26.06 5.28
N LEU A 304 7.92 25.31 4.91
CA LEU A 304 7.72 24.77 3.56
C LEU A 304 6.39 25.23 2.92
N VAL A 305 5.66 26.16 3.56
CA VAL A 305 4.35 26.62 3.08
C VAL A 305 4.44 27.25 1.68
N ASP A 306 5.54 27.93 1.38
CA ASP A 306 5.77 28.61 0.11
C ASP A 306 6.38 27.70 -0.97
N ASP A 307 6.67 26.43 -0.67
CA ASP A 307 7.13 25.46 -1.68
C ASP A 307 5.91 24.81 -2.35
N ASP A 308 5.61 25.23 -3.58
CA ASP A 308 4.48 24.70 -4.37
C ASP A 308 4.59 23.19 -4.66
N ASN A 309 5.80 22.63 -4.63
CA ASN A 309 6.03 21.22 -4.93
C ASN A 309 6.02 20.32 -3.69
N ILE A 310 5.91 20.88 -2.48
CA ILE A 310 6.08 20.11 -1.24
C ILE A 310 4.95 19.10 -0.99
N ASP A 311 3.77 19.32 -1.56
CA ASP A 311 2.60 18.45 -1.35
C ASP A 311 2.88 17.00 -1.81
N ILE A 312 3.67 16.81 -2.88
CA ILE A 312 4.00 15.47 -3.41
C ILE A 312 4.81 14.69 -2.36
N PRO A 313 6.05 15.10 -2.00
CA PRO A 313 6.86 14.34 -1.06
C PRO A 313 6.23 14.25 0.33
N LEU A 314 5.46 15.25 0.78
CA LEU A 314 4.76 15.19 2.07
C LEU A 314 3.69 14.11 2.10
N CYS A 315 2.80 14.07 1.11
CA CYS A 315 1.73 13.08 1.05
C CYS A 315 2.30 11.67 0.88
N GLN A 316 3.27 11.48 -0.03
CA GLN A 316 3.92 10.18 -0.25
C GLN A 316 4.58 9.66 1.03
N GLU A 317 5.39 10.49 1.70
CA GLU A 317 6.06 10.10 2.95
C GLU A 317 5.08 9.88 4.10
N TRP A 318 4.05 10.72 4.22
CA TRP A 318 3.04 10.58 5.27
C TRP A 318 2.28 9.26 5.13
N VAL A 319 1.77 8.94 3.93
CA VAL A 319 1.03 7.71 3.68
C VAL A 319 1.92 6.50 3.83
N GLY A 320 3.14 6.54 3.28
CA GLY A 320 4.12 5.46 3.40
C GLY A 320 4.47 5.12 4.85
N ARG A 321 4.75 6.13 5.69
CA ARG A 321 5.00 5.92 7.13
C ARG A 321 3.81 5.26 7.81
N ARG A 322 2.59 5.74 7.54
CA ARG A 322 1.37 5.23 8.18
C ARG A 322 1.04 3.82 7.73
N ALA A 323 1.22 3.51 6.45
CA ALA A 323 1.03 2.18 5.90
C ALA A 323 2.04 1.20 6.50
N LEU A 324 3.32 1.60 6.55
CA LEU A 324 4.40 0.78 7.12
C LEU A 324 4.15 0.45 8.59
N ASP A 325 3.69 1.43 9.37
CA ASP A 325 3.45 1.28 10.80
C ASP A 325 2.09 0.64 11.11
N GLY A 326 1.26 0.35 10.10
CA GLY A 326 -0.08 -0.25 10.24
C GLY A 326 -1.16 0.71 10.78
N THR A 327 -0.91 2.02 10.77
CA THR A 327 -1.82 3.04 11.34
C THR A 327 -2.60 3.86 10.32
N LEU A 328 -2.48 3.51 9.03
CA LEU A 328 -3.16 4.21 7.93
C LEU A 328 -4.67 3.94 7.91
N TRP A 329 -5.06 2.69 8.12
CA TRP A 329 -6.42 2.18 7.84
C TRP A 329 -7.48 2.70 8.83
N ASP A 330 -7.14 2.73 10.12
CA ASP A 330 -8.04 3.15 11.20
C ASP A 330 -7.91 4.63 11.56
N ARG A 331 -7.26 5.41 10.69
CA ARG A 331 -6.95 6.82 10.99
C ARG A 331 -8.26 7.62 11.12
N PRO A 332 -8.42 8.46 12.16
CA PRO A 332 -9.51 9.42 12.21
C PRO A 332 -9.27 10.57 11.23
N GLY A 333 -10.35 11.16 10.74
CA GLY A 333 -10.32 12.36 9.91
C GLY A 333 -11.68 13.06 9.94
N ALA A 334 -11.82 14.09 9.11
CA ALA A 334 -13.08 14.80 8.97
C ALA A 334 -13.98 14.06 7.95
N PRO A 335 -15.31 14.05 8.12
CA PRO A 335 -16.20 13.60 7.07
C PRO A 335 -15.92 14.35 5.76
N PHE A 336 -15.62 13.61 4.69
CA PHE A 336 -15.29 14.22 3.39
C PHE A 336 -16.53 14.92 2.81
N LEU A 337 -17.71 14.34 3.02
CA LEU A 337 -18.97 14.77 2.41
C LEU A 337 -19.68 15.89 3.18
N SER A 338 -19.14 16.30 4.33
CA SER A 338 -19.63 17.44 5.11
C SER A 338 -18.66 18.63 5.07
N LEU A 339 -17.63 18.60 4.21
CA LEU A 339 -16.74 19.73 4.02
C LEU A 339 -17.53 20.86 3.34
N PRO A 340 -17.80 21.99 4.01
CA PRO A 340 -18.64 23.05 3.46
C PRO A 340 -18.02 23.66 2.20
N ALA A 341 -18.84 24.05 1.22
CA ALA A 341 -18.53 25.10 0.26
C ALA A 341 -18.08 26.36 0.99
N SER A 342 -16.87 26.82 0.69
CA SER A 342 -16.26 28.00 1.32
C SER A 342 -16.72 29.28 0.65
#